data_AF-A0A935Q0N8-F1
#
_entry.id   AF-A0A935Q0N8-F1
#
_cell.length_a   1.000
_cell.length_b   1.000
_cell.length_c   1.000
_cell.angle_alpha   90.00
_cell.angle_beta   90.00
_cell.angle_gamma   90.00
#
_symmetry.space_group_name_H-M   'P 1'
#
loop_
_entity.id
_entity.type
_entity.pdbx_description
1 polymer ?
#
loop_
_entity_poly.entity_id
_entity_poly.type
_entity_poly.pdbx_seq_one_letter_code
_entity_poly.pdbx_strand_id
1 'polypeptide(L)'
;MTKALQAGCTYFAGVFAVGFLLGVLRTLVLAPRVGELLAVLVELPIILGVSWVICGRILRQASLDPAAALLMGACAFGLLMIAELSISIVLANRTFLAHLALYSEGSHLLGLAGQVAFALFPMFQTTRRCPPGKG
;
A
#
# COMPACT_ATOMS: atom_id res chain seq x y z
N MET A 1 -15.63 13.97 6.72
CA MET A 1 -14.22 13.66 7.03
C MET A 1 -14.05 12.32 7.76
N THR A 2 -14.80 12.04 8.83
CA THR A 2 -14.68 10.80 9.64
C THR A 2 -14.84 9.51 8.82
N LYS A 3 -15.79 9.47 7.89
CA LYS A 3 -15.98 8.32 6.98
C LYS A 3 -14.75 8.04 6.10
N ALA A 4 -14.04 9.08 5.65
CA ALA A 4 -12.84 8.93 4.85
C ALA A 4 -11.67 8.38 5.66
N LEU A 5 -11.53 8.82 6.91
CA LEU A 5 -10.51 8.31 7.83
C LEU A 5 -10.76 6.84 8.20
N GLN A 6 -12.01 6.49 8.54
CA GLN A 6 -12.40 5.12 8.84
C GLN A 6 -12.22 4.19 7.62
N ALA A 7 -12.59 4.68 6.43
CA ALA A 7 -12.34 3.99 5.17
C ALA A 7 -10.83 3.81 4.93
N GLY A 8 -10.01 4.82 5.25
CA GLY A 8 -8.54 4.77 5.14
C GLY A 8 -7.94 3.72 6.06
N CYS A 9 -8.36 3.69 7.33
CA CYS A 9 -7.94 2.67 8.29
C CYS A 9 -8.35 1.26 7.85
N THR A 10 -9.57 1.09 7.35
CA THR A 10 -10.07 -0.23 6.88
C THR A 10 -9.30 -0.68 5.63
N TYR A 11 -9.04 0.26 4.72
CA TYR A 11 -8.27 0.01 3.51
C TYR A 11 -6.83 -0.39 3.84
N PHE A 12 -6.18 0.37 4.72
CA PHE A 12 -4.86 0.06 5.26
C PHE A 12 -4.86 -1.32 5.91
N ALA A 13 -5.76 -1.59 6.87
CA ALA A 13 -5.73 -2.84 7.62
C ALA A 13 -5.86 -4.08 6.73
N GLY A 14 -6.77 -4.06 5.75
CA GLY A 14 -6.95 -5.18 4.82
C GLY A 14 -5.73 -5.41 3.92
N VAL A 15 -5.19 -4.33 3.35
CA VAL A 15 -4.06 -4.41 2.43
C VAL A 15 -2.75 -4.69 3.16
N PHE A 16 -2.55 -4.07 4.31
CA PHE A 16 -1.40 -4.31 5.18
C PHE A 16 -1.37 -5.75 5.68
N ALA A 17 -2.51 -6.34 6.09
CA ALA A 17 -2.54 -7.74 6.51
C ALA A 17 -2.11 -8.68 5.37
N VAL A 18 -2.62 -8.47 4.16
CA VAL A 18 -2.26 -9.27 2.98
C VAL A 18 -0.80 -9.05 2.60
N GLY A 19 -0.34 -7.80 2.54
CA GLY A 19 1.03 -7.45 2.19
C GLY A 19 2.04 -7.89 3.24
N PHE A 20 1.70 -7.85 4.52
CA PHE A 20 2.55 -8.37 5.59
C PHE A 20 2.69 -9.89 5.48
N LEU A 21 1.59 -10.61 5.24
CA LEU A 21 1.62 -12.06 5.11
C LEU A 21 2.44 -12.51 3.89
N LEU A 22 2.23 -11.84 2.75
CA LEU A 22 3.03 -12.03 1.54
C LEU A 22 4.50 -11.67 1.79
N GLY A 23 4.77 -10.58 2.50
CA GLY A 23 6.13 -10.12 2.79
C GLY A 23 6.90 -11.07 3.70
N VAL A 24 6.24 -11.66 4.70
CA VAL A 24 6.80 -12.72 5.54
C VAL A 24 7.05 -13.98 4.72
N LEU A 25 6.11 -14.38 3.87
CA LEU A 25 6.28 -15.53 2.98
C LEU A 25 7.44 -15.28 2.00
N ARG A 26 7.56 -14.06 1.49
CA ARG A 26 8.63 -13.63 0.60
C ARG A 26 9.98 -13.76 1.28
N THR A 27 10.15 -13.16 2.46
CA THR A 27 11.45 -13.12 3.14
C THR A 27 11.88 -14.49 3.65
N LEU A 28 10.96 -15.29 4.17
CA LEU A 28 11.29 -16.60 4.74
C LEU A 28 11.41 -17.71 3.69
N VAL A 29 10.62 -17.65 2.60
CA VAL A 29 10.53 -18.77 1.63
C VAL A 29 11.11 -18.40 0.27
N LEU A 30 10.78 -17.23 -0.29
CA LEU A 30 11.19 -16.87 -1.66
C LEU A 30 12.60 -16.26 -1.72
N ALA A 31 12.96 -15.38 -0.78
CA ALA A 31 14.28 -14.74 -0.75
C ALA A 31 15.43 -15.76 -0.78
N PRO A 32 15.40 -16.87 0.01
CA PRO A 32 16.46 -17.88 -0.05
C PRO A 32 16.42 -18.77 -1.32
N ARG A 33 15.34 -18.74 -2.12
CA ARG A 33 15.17 -19.63 -3.30
C ARG A 33 15.34 -18.94 -4.65
N VAL A 34 14.86 -17.71 -4.77
CA VAL A 34 14.74 -17.00 -6.06
C VAL A 34 15.42 -15.61 -6.04
N GLY A 35 15.90 -15.17 -4.87
CA GLY A 35 16.46 -13.83 -4.66
C GLY A 35 15.40 -12.77 -4.40
N GLU A 36 15.78 -11.70 -3.69
CA GLU A 36 14.84 -10.68 -3.21
C GLU A 36 14.12 -9.92 -4.33
N LEU A 37 14.82 -9.57 -5.40
CA LEU A 37 14.28 -8.76 -6.50
C LEU A 37 13.12 -9.46 -7.23
N LEU A 38 13.31 -10.72 -7.64
CA LEU A 38 12.27 -11.48 -8.33
C LEU A 38 11.06 -11.73 -7.43
N ALA A 39 11.31 -11.94 -6.14
CA ALA A 39 10.24 -12.19 -5.19
C ALA A 39 9.37 -10.93 -4.97
N VAL A 40 9.99 -9.74 -4.90
CA VAL A 40 9.26 -8.45 -4.87
C VAL A 40 8.45 -8.24 -6.16
N LEU A 41 9.03 -8.61 -7.31
CA LEU A 41 8.41 -8.42 -8.62
C LEU A 41 7.13 -9.25 -8.79
N VAL A 42 7.09 -10.46 -8.20
CA VAL A 42 5.88 -11.30 -8.17
C VAL A 42 4.86 -10.80 -7.14
N GLU A 43 5.34 -10.33 -5.99
CA GLU A 43 4.50 -9.86 -4.90
C GLU A 43 3.75 -8.56 -5.23
N LEU A 44 4.45 -7.59 -5.85
CA LEU A 44 3.91 -6.28 -6.22
C LEU A 44 2.57 -6.33 -6.99
N PRO A 45 2.44 -7.05 -8.12
CA PRO A 45 1.19 -7.10 -8.87
C PRO A 45 0.05 -7.74 -8.08
N ILE A 46 0.35 -8.69 -7.20
CA ILE A 46 -0.66 -9.34 -6.35
C ILE A 46 -1.18 -8.32 -5.32
N ILE A 47 -0.28 -7.64 -4.60
CA ILE A 47 -0.65 -6.63 -3.61
C ILE A 47 -1.41 -5.48 -4.28
N LEU A 48 -0.93 -4.99 -5.43
CA LEU A 48 -1.59 -3.91 -6.19
C LEU A 48 -2.99 -4.34 -6.67
N GLY A 49 -3.13 -5.58 -7.16
CA GLY A 49 -4.42 -6.13 -7.59
C GLY A 49 -5.42 -6.22 -6.43
N VAL A 50 -5.00 -6.77 -5.29
CA VAL A 50 -5.83 -6.85 -4.08
C VAL A 50 -6.21 -5.45 -3.59
N SER A 51 -5.25 -4.53 -3.55
CA SER A 51 -5.45 -3.13 -3.17
C SER A 51 -6.50 -2.47 -4.07
N TRP A 52 -6.42 -2.67 -5.37
CA TRP A 52 -7.39 -2.13 -6.32
C TRP A 52 -8.81 -2.62 -6.01
N VAL A 53 -8.99 -3.92 -5.76
CA VAL A 53 -10.29 -4.52 -5.45
C VAL A 53 -10.84 -3.98 -4.13
N ILE A 54 -10.03 -3.97 -3.06
CA ILE A 54 -10.46 -3.47 -1.74
C ILE A 54 -10.82 -1.99 -1.84
N CYS A 55 -9.98 -1.18 -2.49
CA CYS A 55 -10.23 0.24 -2.74
C CYS A 55 -11.58 0.46 -3.45
N GLY A 56 -11.83 -0.30 -4.52
CA GLY A 56 -13.07 -0.20 -5.29
C GLY A 56 -14.31 -0.56 -4.48
N ARG A 57 -14.22 -1.58 -3.61
CA ARG A 57 -15.31 -1.98 -2.71
C ARG A 57 -15.60 -0.90 -1.66
N ILE A 58 -14.56 -0.37 -1.01
CA ILE A 58 -14.69 0.68 0.01
C ILE A 58 -15.29 1.95 -0.61
N LEU A 59 -14.80 2.36 -1.79
CA LEU A 59 -15.33 3.51 -2.52
C LEU A 59 -16.80 3.34 -2.91
N ARG A 60 -17.24 2.12 -3.27
CA ARG A 60 -18.66 1.84 -3.57
C ARG A 60 -19.53 1.89 -2.32
N GLN A 61 -19.02 1.43 -1.18
CA GLN A 61 -19.78 1.38 0.07
C GLN A 61 -19.85 2.74 0.77
N ALA A 62 -18.78 3.53 0.71
CA ALA A 62 -18.66 4.79 1.44
C ALA A 62 -19.12 6.02 0.64
N SER A 63 -19.43 5.88 -0.66
CA SER A 63 -19.84 6.97 -1.58
C SER A 63 -19.00 8.23 -1.40
N LEU A 64 -17.68 8.08 -1.43
CA LEU A 64 -16.73 9.15 -1.13
C LEU A 64 -16.54 10.08 -2.35
N ASP A 65 -16.55 11.39 -2.09
CA ASP A 65 -16.09 12.40 -3.04
C ASP A 65 -14.60 12.24 -3.40
N PRO A 66 -14.14 12.78 -4.54
CA PRO A 66 -12.74 12.67 -4.97
C PRO A 66 -11.74 13.18 -3.93
N ALA A 67 -12.05 14.29 -3.25
CA ALA A 67 -11.23 14.84 -2.17
C ALA A 67 -11.17 13.90 -0.95
N ALA A 68 -12.29 13.24 -0.63
CA ALA A 68 -12.36 12.28 0.46
C ALA A 68 -11.63 10.97 0.14
N ALA A 69 -11.65 10.54 -1.12
CA ALA A 69 -10.86 9.42 -1.61
C ALA A 69 -9.35 9.71 -1.57
N LEU A 70 -8.93 10.93 -1.90
CA LEU A 70 -7.54 11.34 -1.75
C LEU A 70 -7.09 11.30 -0.29
N LEU A 71 -7.91 11.82 0.63
CA LEU A 71 -7.65 11.74 2.08
C LEU A 71 -7.58 10.28 2.57
N MET A 72 -8.44 9.40 2.05
CA MET A 72 -8.41 7.97 2.36
C MET A 72 -7.08 7.34 1.94
N GLY A 73 -6.61 7.62 0.72
CA GLY A 73 -5.34 7.13 0.20
C GLY A 73 -4.13 7.68 0.97
N ALA A 74 -4.11 8.98 1.24
CA ALA A 74 -3.05 9.64 2.00
C ALA A 74 -2.96 9.10 3.45
N CYS A 75 -4.12 8.91 4.10
CA CYS A 75 -4.19 8.33 5.44
C CYS A 75 -3.69 6.88 5.45
N ALA A 76 -4.13 6.06 4.50
CA ALA A 76 -3.68 4.68 4.40
C ALA A 76 -2.17 4.57 4.11
N PHE A 77 -1.65 5.43 3.24
CA PHE A 77 -0.21 5.53 2.96
C PHE A 77 0.60 5.92 4.20
N GLY A 78 0.17 6.93 4.94
CA GLY A 78 0.83 7.35 6.18
C GLY A 78 0.87 6.23 7.22
N LEU A 79 -0.22 5.49 7.38
CA LEU A 79 -0.27 4.32 8.27
C LEU A 79 0.67 3.20 7.79
N LEU A 80 0.76 2.98 6.47
CA LEU A 80 1.67 2.01 5.86
C LEU A 80 3.14 2.34 6.14
N MET A 81 3.54 3.59 5.95
CA MET A 81 4.90 4.05 6.27
C MET A 81 5.24 3.89 7.75
N ILE A 82 4.31 4.24 8.65
CA ILE A 82 4.50 4.07 10.09
C ILE A 82 4.65 2.60 10.43
N ALA A 83 3.82 1.72 9.84
CA ALA A 83 3.87 0.29 10.09
C ALA A 83 5.16 -0.34 9.57
N GLU A 84 5.62 0.03 8.38
CA GLU A 84 6.88 -0.44 7.80
C GLU A 84 8.09 -0.02 8.65
N LEU A 85 8.12 1.24 9.08
CA LEU A 85 9.15 1.74 9.98
C LEU A 85 9.13 1.00 11.32
N SER A 86 7.93 0.80 11.89
CA SER A 86 7.74 0.08 13.15
C SER A 86 8.21 -1.37 13.04
N ILE A 87 7.91 -2.07 11.95
CA ILE A 87 8.40 -3.43 11.71
C ILE A 87 9.94 -3.43 11.59
N SER A 88 10.52 -2.48 10.84
CA SER A 88 11.98 -2.41 10.69
C SER A 88 12.71 -2.18 12.01
N ILE A 89 12.16 -1.34 12.88
CA ILE A 89 12.78 -1.03 14.18
C ILE A 89 12.53 -2.18 15.17
N VAL A 90 11.29 -2.66 15.29
CA VAL A 90 10.90 -3.63 16.33
C VAL A 90 11.31 -5.06 15.95
N LEU A 91 11.02 -5.48 14.72
CA LEU A 91 11.21 -6.87 14.29
C LEU A 91 12.60 -7.13 13.74
N ALA A 92 13.16 -6.17 12.98
CA ALA A 92 14.50 -6.31 12.42
C ALA A 92 15.59 -5.69 13.32
N ASN A 93 15.23 -5.06 14.45
CA ASN A 93 16.14 -4.41 15.40
C ASN A 93 17.10 -3.40 14.72
N ARG A 94 16.64 -2.76 13.63
CA ARG A 94 17.43 -1.83 12.81
C ARG A 94 17.25 -0.40 13.30
N THR A 95 18.34 0.37 13.32
CA THR A 95 18.30 1.81 13.58
C THR A 95 17.72 2.59 12.40
N PHE A 96 17.16 3.78 12.64
CA PHE A 96 16.56 4.63 11.59
C PHE A 96 17.50 4.87 10.39
N LEU A 97 18.79 5.14 10.65
CA LEU A 97 19.82 5.30 9.62
C LEU A 97 20.05 4.02 8.78
N ALA A 98 20.00 2.85 9.42
CA ALA A 98 20.12 1.57 8.73
C ALA A 98 18.88 1.26 7.88
N HIS A 99 17.69 1.70 8.31
CA HIS A 99 16.49 1.64 7.48
C HIS A 99 16.61 2.57 6.26
N LEU A 100 17.18 3.78 6.43
CA LEU A 100 17.37 4.70 5.32
C LEU A 100 18.35 4.16 4.26
N ALA A 101 19.37 3.42 4.70
CA ALA A 101 20.32 2.76 3.81
C ALA A 101 19.66 1.72 2.89
N LEU A 102 18.54 1.10 3.31
CA LEU A 102 17.83 0.12 2.48
C LEU A 102 17.19 0.73 1.24
N TYR A 103 16.88 2.03 1.25
CA TYR A 103 16.38 2.72 0.05
C TYR A 103 17.43 2.82 -1.06
N SER A 104 18.69 2.47 -0.79
CA SER A 104 19.71 2.29 -1.83
C SER A 104 19.57 0.95 -2.58
N GLU A 105 18.81 0.00 -2.05
CA GLU A 105 18.51 -1.27 -2.70
C GLU A 105 17.28 -1.15 -3.61
N GLY A 106 17.41 -1.69 -4.83
CA GLY A 106 16.32 -1.66 -5.81
C GLY A 106 15.03 -2.34 -5.35
N SER A 107 15.11 -3.31 -4.45
CA SER A 107 13.94 -4.00 -3.85
C SER A 107 13.08 -3.06 -3.02
N HIS A 108 13.69 -2.19 -2.21
CA HIS A 108 12.98 -1.22 -1.37
C HIS A 108 12.42 -0.06 -2.20
N LEU A 109 13.12 0.37 -3.25
CA LEU A 109 12.59 1.36 -4.19
C LEU A 109 11.35 0.85 -4.94
N LEU A 110 11.35 -0.44 -5.32
CA LEU A 110 10.19 -1.09 -5.92
C LEU A 110 9.01 -1.18 -4.93
N GLY A 111 9.29 -1.50 -3.67
CA GLY A 111 8.29 -1.44 -2.59
C GLY A 111 7.67 -0.06 -2.43
N LEU A 112 8.51 0.99 -2.36
CA LEU A 112 8.07 2.38 -2.26
C LEU A 112 7.22 2.81 -3.48
N ALA A 113 7.64 2.44 -4.69
CA ALA A 113 6.85 2.68 -5.90
C ALA A 113 5.47 2.02 -5.82
N GLY A 114 5.41 0.79 -5.28
CA GLY A 114 4.16 0.09 -4.99
C GLY A 114 3.28 0.83 -3.98
N GLN A 115 3.85 1.35 -2.89
CA GLN A 115 3.12 2.12 -1.88
C GLN A 115 2.58 3.45 -2.45
N VAL A 116 3.35 4.13 -3.31
CA VAL A 116 2.89 5.33 -4.01
C VAL A 116 1.73 5.00 -4.95
N ALA A 117 1.85 3.93 -5.75
CA ALA A 117 0.76 3.48 -6.62
C ALA A 117 -0.50 3.14 -5.81
N PHE A 118 -0.34 2.43 -4.68
CA PHE A 118 -1.40 2.13 -3.73
C PHE A 118 -2.12 3.38 -3.21
N ALA A 119 -1.36 4.44 -2.88
CA ALA A 119 -1.88 5.70 -2.38
C ALA A 119 -2.71 6.46 -3.44
N LEU A 120 -2.37 6.28 -4.72
CA LEU A 120 -3.03 6.94 -5.85
C LEU A 120 -4.27 6.21 -6.35
N PHE A 121 -4.43 4.91 -6.05
CA PHE A 121 -5.58 4.12 -6.49
C PHE A 121 -6.95 4.70 -6.14
N PRO A 122 -7.20 5.25 -4.94
CA PRO A 122 -8.48 5.86 -4.62
C PRO A 122 -8.81 7.03 -5.54
N MET A 123 -7.81 7.89 -5.81
CA MET A 123 -7.97 9.04 -6.71
C MET A 123 -8.30 8.55 -8.13
N PHE A 124 -7.48 7.65 -8.70
CA PHE A 124 -7.71 7.11 -10.04
C PHE A 124 -9.06 6.42 -10.21
N GLN A 125 -9.51 5.65 -9.22
CA GLN A 125 -10.80 4.97 -9.27
C GLN A 125 -11.98 5.93 -9.16
N THR A 126 -11.86 7.01 -8.37
CA THR A 126 -12.91 8.04 -8.32
C THR A 126 -13.00 8.86 -9.60
N THR A 127 -11.87 9.27 -10.19
CA THR A 127 -11.85 10.03 -11.44
C THR A 127 -12.45 9.23 -12.60
N ARG A 128 -12.26 7.90 -12.65
CA ARG A 128 -12.87 7.03 -13.66
C ARG A 128 -14.38 6.81 -13.48
N ARG A 129 -14.94 7.08 -12.29
CA ARG A 129 -16.38 6.95 -12.01
C ARG A 129 -17.18 8.21 -12.30
N CYS A 130 -16.52 9.36 -12.46
CA CYS A 130 -17.17 10.57 -12.93
C CYS A 130 -17.39 10.43 -14.46
N PRO A 131 -18.62 10.40 -14.98
CA PRO A 131 -18.83 10.56 -16.41
C PRO A 131 -18.28 11.95 -16.79
N PRO A 132 -17.62 12.13 -17.95
CA PRO A 132 -17.43 13.47 -18.48
C PRO A 132 -18.81 14.13 -18.57
N GLY A 133 -18.98 15.22 -17.81
CA GLY A 133 -20.21 15.99 -17.81
C GLY A 133 -20.56 16.41 -19.23
N LYS A 134 -21.82 16.18 -19.63
CA LYS A 134 -22.43 16.95 -20.71
C LYS A 134 -22.52 18.39 -20.21
N GLY A 135 -21.59 19.23 -20.66
CA GLY A 135 -21.68 20.69 -20.63
C GLY A 135 -21.76 21.18 -22.06
#